data_AF-A0A1E4M3T2-F1
#
_entry.id   AF-A0A1E4M3T2-F1
#
_cell.length_a   1.000
_cell.length_b   1.000
_cell.length_c   1.000
_cell.angle_alpha   90.00
_cell.angle_beta   90.00
_cell.angle_gamma   90.00
#
_symmetry.space_group_name_H-M   'P 1'
#
loop_
_entity.id
_entity.type
_entity.pdbx_description
1 polymer ?
#
loop_
_entity_poly.entity_id
_entity_poly.type
_entity_poly.pdbx_seq_one_letter_code
_entity_poly.pdbx_strand_id
1 'polypeptide(L)'
;MTVAQMKLRNGNEIPLSTESLEEAAAAMPEGDASRLEVVVQDRRVEAASLVARATGLRSDEIGLASVQDALLRLKFTLVWGDDKISPSELIVPERVRDLPGLAEGTDGLSLTAKASTELQRHKGEWAAVADGHLLRTATSLFKLHELLGESDATVFWIPTERPSEDVGD
;
A
#
# COMPACT_ATOMS: atom_id res chain seq x y z
N MET A 1 -1.04 23.18 1.26
CA MET A 1 0.01 22.29 1.79
C MET A 1 -0.64 20.95 2.07
N THR A 2 -0.12 19.86 1.51
CA THR A 2 -0.64 18.51 1.74
C THR A 2 0.19 17.87 2.85
N VAL A 3 -0.48 17.37 3.89
CA VAL A 3 0.13 16.71 5.04
C VAL A 3 -0.55 15.35 5.21
N ALA A 4 0.23 14.28 5.32
CA ALA A 4 -0.24 12.97 5.70
C ALA A 4 0.16 12.69 7.15
N GLN A 5 -0.70 11.97 7.89
CA GLN A 5 -0.32 11.40 9.18
C GLN A 5 0.31 10.05 8.93
N MET A 6 1.43 9.76 9.59
CA MET A 6 2.11 8.48 9.54
C MET A 6 2.22 7.91 10.95
N LYS A 7 1.85 6.63 11.10
CA LYS A 7 1.91 5.92 12.38
C LYS A 7 3.28 5.27 12.59
N LEU A 8 3.89 5.52 13.74
CA LEU A 8 5.13 4.89 14.19
C LEU A 8 4.86 3.50 14.80
N ARG A 9 5.90 2.68 14.95
CA ARG A 9 5.78 1.35 15.56
C ARG A 9 5.32 1.40 17.03
N ASN A 10 5.61 2.48 17.73
CA ASN A 10 5.15 2.70 19.10
C ASN A 10 3.69 3.18 19.19
N GLY A 11 3.01 3.34 18.04
CA GLY A 11 1.61 3.77 17.95
C GLY A 11 1.41 5.28 17.84
N ASN A 12 2.45 6.10 18.02
CA ASN A 12 2.34 7.55 17.86
C ASN A 12 2.17 7.94 16.39
N GLU A 13 1.46 9.04 16.13
CA GLU A 13 1.31 9.61 14.80
C GLU A 13 2.19 10.84 14.64
N ILE A 14 2.82 10.97 13.47
CA ILE A 14 3.61 12.14 13.11
C ILE A 14 3.13 12.73 11.77
N PRO A 15 3.19 14.06 11.62
CA PRO A 15 2.91 14.68 10.35
C PRO A 15 4.08 14.49 9.38
N LEU A 16 3.75 14.21 8.12
CA LEU A 16 4.68 14.16 7.01
C LEU A 16 4.17 15.06 5.89
N SER A 17 5.02 15.94 5.34
CA SER A 17 4.65 16.85 4.27
C SER A 17 5.44 16.57 3.00
N THR A 18 4.89 16.97 1.85
CA THR A 18 5.60 16.90 0.57
C THR A 18 6.89 17.72 0.60
N GLU A 19 6.86 18.90 1.21
CA GLU A 19 8.01 19.82 1.30
C GLU A 19 9.18 19.20 2.07
N SER A 20 8.93 18.59 3.24
CA SER A 20 10.01 17.98 4.03
C SER A 20 10.63 16.77 3.34
N LEU A 21 9.84 16.04 2.54
CA LEU A 21 10.31 14.92 1.72
C LEU A 21 11.16 15.40 0.54
N GLU A 22 10.74 16.44 -0.17
CA GLU A 22 11.51 17.01 -1.29
C GLU A 22 12.85 17.57 -0.82
N GLU A 23 12.87 18.30 0.30
CA GLU A 23 14.10 18.80 0.92
C GLU A 23 15.05 17.66 1.33
N ALA A 24 14.51 16.61 1.95
CA ALA A 24 15.31 15.46 2.36
C ALA A 24 15.91 14.72 1.15
N ALA A 25 15.13 14.53 0.07
CA ALA A 25 15.55 13.82 -1.13
C ALA A 25 16.71 14.52 -1.86
N ALA A 26 16.77 15.86 -1.83
CA ALA A 26 17.84 16.63 -2.46
C ALA A 26 19.24 16.24 -1.96
N ALA A 27 19.34 15.81 -0.69
CA ALA A 27 20.61 15.44 -0.05
C ALA A 27 20.86 13.91 0.03
N MET A 28 20.01 13.09 -0.58
CA MET A 28 20.11 11.63 -0.52
C MET A 28 20.81 11.03 -1.74
N PRO A 29 21.52 9.91 -1.58
CA PRO A 29 21.98 9.09 -2.71
C PRO A 29 20.78 8.47 -3.45
N GLU A 30 21.02 7.99 -4.66
CA GLU A 30 20.04 7.15 -5.37
C GLU A 30 19.71 5.88 -4.58
N GLY A 31 18.49 5.40 -4.74
CA GLY A 31 17.97 4.22 -4.07
C GLY A 31 18.63 2.91 -4.51
N ASP A 32 18.35 1.86 -3.75
CA ASP A 32 18.72 0.49 -4.06
C ASP A 32 17.46 -0.24 -4.54
N ALA A 33 17.50 -0.78 -5.76
CA ALA A 33 16.37 -1.48 -6.39
C ALA A 33 15.89 -2.73 -5.63
N SER A 34 16.68 -3.24 -4.67
CA SER A 34 16.27 -4.32 -3.77
C SER A 34 15.33 -3.86 -2.63
N ARG A 35 15.09 -2.55 -2.50
CA ARG A 35 14.25 -1.93 -1.47
C ARG A 35 13.08 -1.16 -2.08
N LEU A 36 12.14 -0.76 -1.23
CA LEU A 36 11.10 0.19 -1.61
C LEU A 36 11.72 1.55 -1.91
N GLU A 37 11.56 2.00 -3.14
CA GLU A 37 11.97 3.31 -3.61
C GLU A 37 10.75 4.23 -3.78
N VAL A 38 11.01 5.54 -3.73
CA VAL A 38 10.03 6.58 -4.02
C VAL A 38 10.61 7.54 -5.06
N VAL A 39 9.78 7.93 -6.02
CA VAL A 39 10.15 8.90 -7.05
C VAL A 39 9.88 10.30 -6.53
N VAL A 40 10.94 11.08 -6.34
CA VAL A 40 10.88 12.48 -5.90
C VAL A 40 11.67 13.32 -6.90
N GLN A 41 11.02 14.26 -7.58
CA GLN A 41 11.65 15.13 -8.59
C GLN A 41 12.49 14.34 -9.62
N ASP A 42 11.88 13.29 -10.21
CA ASP A 42 12.50 12.36 -11.19
C ASP A 42 13.67 11.51 -10.67
N ARG A 43 13.95 11.54 -9.35
CA ARG A 43 14.98 10.72 -8.71
C ARG A 43 14.34 9.61 -7.90
N ARG A 44 14.96 8.42 -7.91
CA ARG A 44 14.58 7.31 -7.03
C ARG A 44 15.44 7.33 -5.78
N VAL A 45 14.80 7.33 -4.62
CA VAL A 45 15.46 7.28 -3.31
C VAL A 45 14.78 6.23 -2.45
N GLU A 46 15.52 5.64 -1.51
CA GLU A 46 14.96 4.62 -0.61
C GLU A 46 13.91 5.24 0.33
N ALA A 47 12.69 4.69 0.32
CA ALA A 47 11.52 5.32 0.91
C ALA A 47 11.60 5.44 2.44
N ALA A 48 12.03 4.40 3.16
CA ALA A 48 12.11 4.45 4.62
C ALA A 48 13.22 5.39 5.10
N SER A 49 14.38 5.34 4.44
CA SER A 49 15.48 6.29 4.66
C SER A 49 15.06 7.75 4.38
N LEU A 50 14.25 7.98 3.34
CA LEU A 50 13.73 9.31 3.03
C LEU A 50 12.85 9.85 4.16
N VAL A 51 11.88 9.04 4.61
CA VAL A 51 10.98 9.42 5.69
C VAL A 51 11.73 9.62 7.01
N ALA A 52 12.68 8.75 7.34
CA ALA A 52 13.53 8.89 8.52
C ALA A 52 14.28 10.24 8.51
N ARG A 53 14.83 10.61 7.35
CA ARG A 53 15.54 11.89 7.19
C ARG A 53 14.61 13.09 7.26
N ALA A 54 13.44 13.03 6.61
CA ALA A 54 12.46 14.11 6.60
C ALA A 54 11.84 14.37 8.00
N THR A 55 11.82 13.36 8.87
CA THR A 55 11.21 13.42 10.20
C THR A 55 12.22 13.52 11.34
N GLY A 56 13.51 13.28 11.06
CA GLY A 56 14.57 13.23 12.07
C GLY A 56 14.52 11.99 12.98
N LEU A 57 13.73 10.98 12.62
CA LEU A 57 13.56 9.74 13.38
C LEU A 57 14.54 8.66 12.96
N ARG A 58 14.70 7.64 13.81
CA ARG A 58 15.47 6.46 13.45
C ARG A 58 14.65 5.52 12.56
N SER A 59 15.31 4.85 11.62
CA SER A 59 14.66 3.97 10.66
C SER A 59 13.96 2.76 11.29
N ASP A 60 14.39 2.32 12.48
CA ASP A 60 13.80 1.22 13.23
C ASP A 60 12.48 1.60 13.94
N GLU A 61 12.23 2.90 14.17
CA GLU A 61 10.97 3.42 14.71
C GLU A 61 9.85 3.46 13.67
N ILE A 62 10.23 3.36 12.39
CA ILE A 62 9.35 3.53 11.24
C ILE A 62 8.96 2.16 10.68
N GLY A 63 7.66 1.98 10.44
CA GLY A 63 7.12 0.80 9.76
C GLY A 63 7.08 1.01 8.25
N LEU A 64 7.54 0.03 7.47
CA LEU A 64 7.54 0.10 6.01
C LEU A 64 6.12 0.31 5.43
N ALA A 65 5.13 -0.36 6.02
CA ALA A 65 3.72 -0.22 5.65
C ALA A 65 3.21 1.22 5.85
N SER A 66 3.59 1.84 6.96
CA SER A 66 3.21 3.19 7.32
C SER A 66 3.87 4.23 6.41
N VAL A 67 5.15 4.01 6.05
CA VAL A 67 5.87 4.81 5.04
C VAL A 67 5.14 4.77 3.71
N GLN A 68 4.82 3.57 3.24
CA GLN A 68 4.11 3.40 1.99
C GLN A 68 2.76 4.14 2.00
N ASP A 69 1.94 3.94 3.02
CA ASP A 69 0.63 4.59 3.14
C ASP A 69 0.75 6.12 3.14
N ALA A 70 1.65 6.68 3.96
CA ALA A 70 1.86 8.12 4.03
C ALA A 70 2.34 8.71 2.69
N LEU A 71 3.30 8.06 2.02
CA LEU A 71 3.81 8.51 0.72
C LEU A 71 2.73 8.46 -0.38
N LEU A 72 1.88 7.41 -0.38
CA LEU A 72 0.77 7.30 -1.32
C LEU A 72 -0.30 8.37 -1.08
N ARG A 73 -0.63 8.70 0.18
CA ARG A 73 -1.53 9.82 0.53
C ARG A 73 -0.99 11.16 0.04
N LEU A 74 0.32 11.35 0.15
CA LEU A 74 1.04 12.52 -0.38
C LEU A 74 1.22 12.51 -1.90
N LYS A 75 0.68 11.51 -2.60
CA LYS A 75 0.71 11.37 -4.06
C LYS A 75 2.12 11.17 -4.63
N PHE A 76 3.01 10.54 -3.88
CA PHE A 76 4.27 10.05 -4.44
C PHE A 76 4.10 8.71 -5.15
N THR A 77 4.89 8.50 -6.20
CA THR A 77 5.01 7.21 -6.87
C THR A 77 6.02 6.34 -6.14
N LEU A 78 5.64 5.10 -5.85
CA LEU A 78 6.51 4.11 -5.25
C LEU A 78 7.00 3.11 -6.31
N VAL A 79 8.21 2.60 -6.13
CA VAL A 79 8.83 1.60 -7.01
C VAL A 79 9.44 0.50 -6.15
N TRP A 80 9.26 -0.76 -6.54
CA TRP A 80 9.91 -1.90 -5.91
C TRP A 80 10.45 -2.83 -7.00
N GLY A 81 11.77 -2.88 -7.18
CA GLY A 81 12.34 -3.55 -8.36
C GLY A 81 11.78 -2.94 -9.66
N ASP A 82 11.09 -3.76 -10.45
CA ASP A 82 10.44 -3.35 -11.70
C ASP A 82 8.98 -2.91 -11.53
N ASP A 83 8.38 -3.17 -10.37
CA ASP A 83 6.98 -2.84 -10.09
C ASP A 83 6.85 -1.35 -9.72
N LYS A 84 5.93 -0.64 -10.38
CA LYS A 84 5.62 0.76 -10.11
C LYS A 84 4.20 0.87 -9.57
N ILE A 85 4.02 1.60 -8.47
CA ILE A 85 2.72 1.95 -7.92
C ILE A 85 2.55 3.46 -7.97
N SER A 86 1.66 3.93 -8.84
CA SER A 86 1.33 5.35 -8.93
C SER A 86 0.05 5.70 -8.16
N PRO A 87 -0.02 6.91 -7.55
CA PRO A 87 -1.19 7.31 -6.76
C PRO A 87 -2.51 7.34 -7.52
N SER A 88 -2.44 7.57 -8.83
CA SER A 88 -3.58 7.56 -9.75
C SER A 88 -4.16 6.16 -9.96
N GLU A 89 -3.40 5.10 -9.69
CA GLU A 89 -3.83 3.69 -9.75
C GLU A 89 -4.45 3.22 -8.43
N LEU A 90 -4.42 4.07 -7.38
CA LEU A 90 -4.99 3.78 -6.05
C LEU A 90 -6.52 3.91 -5.99
N ILE A 91 -7.16 4.33 -7.09
CA ILE A 91 -8.62 4.33 -7.20
C ILE A 91 -9.04 2.86 -7.16
N VAL A 92 -9.83 2.47 -6.15
CA VAL A 92 -10.44 1.14 -6.07
C VAL A 92 -11.00 0.79 -7.45
N PRO A 93 -10.40 -0.19 -8.17
CA PRO A 93 -10.83 -0.53 -9.52
C PRO A 93 -12.33 -0.82 -9.50
N GLU A 94 -13.06 -0.45 -10.56
CA GLU A 94 -14.52 -0.66 -10.63
C GLU A 94 -14.88 -2.13 -10.34
N ARG A 95 -14.08 -3.07 -10.88
CA ARG A 95 -14.14 -4.51 -10.59
C ARG A 95 -14.03 -4.90 -9.11
N VAL A 96 -13.41 -4.07 -8.28
CA VAL A 96 -13.34 -4.24 -6.83
C VAL A 96 -14.55 -3.60 -6.17
N ARG A 97 -14.97 -2.40 -6.60
CA ARG A 97 -16.16 -1.71 -6.06
C ARG A 97 -17.44 -2.55 -6.17
N ASP A 98 -17.56 -3.31 -7.24
CA ASP A 98 -18.73 -4.15 -7.53
C ASP A 98 -18.74 -5.47 -6.76
N LEU A 99 -17.70 -5.75 -5.95
CA LEU A 99 -17.67 -6.95 -5.12
C LEU A 99 -18.67 -6.83 -3.95
N PRO A 100 -19.54 -7.83 -3.74
CA PRO A 100 -20.41 -7.85 -2.57
C PRO A 100 -19.56 -7.87 -1.29
N GLY A 101 -19.79 -6.89 -0.40
CA GLY A 101 -18.98 -6.67 0.81
C GLY A 101 -18.11 -5.40 0.81
N LEU A 102 -18.15 -4.57 -0.24
CA LEU A 102 -17.57 -3.22 -0.20
C LEU A 102 -18.58 -2.10 0.14
N ALA A 103 -19.87 -2.32 -0.13
CA ALA A 103 -20.90 -1.28 -0.06
C ALA A 103 -21.50 -1.04 1.33
N GLU A 104 -21.29 -1.93 2.30
CA GLU A 104 -21.96 -1.83 3.61
C GLU A 104 -21.03 -2.26 4.75
N GLY A 105 -20.07 -1.41 5.11
CA GLY A 105 -19.45 -1.42 6.44
C GLY A 105 -19.02 -2.78 6.99
N THR A 106 -18.64 -3.73 6.12
CA THR A 106 -18.19 -5.04 6.53
C THR A 106 -16.80 -4.84 7.09
N ASP A 107 -16.72 -4.90 8.42
CA ASP A 107 -15.48 -5.01 9.17
C ASP A 107 -14.55 -5.93 8.38
N GLY A 108 -13.46 -5.33 7.88
CA GLY A 108 -12.53 -6.00 6.99
C GLY A 108 -12.16 -7.36 7.57
N LEU A 109 -12.06 -8.38 6.71
CA LEU A 109 -11.64 -9.72 7.13
C LEU A 109 -10.32 -9.61 7.92
N SER A 110 -10.42 -9.64 9.25
CA SER A 110 -9.25 -9.82 10.11
C SER A 110 -8.61 -11.13 9.69
N LEU A 111 -7.38 -11.05 9.19
CA LEU A 111 -6.61 -12.19 8.70
C LEU A 111 -6.21 -13.11 9.86
N THR A 112 -7.18 -13.84 10.39
CA THR A 112 -6.92 -14.97 11.28
C THR A 112 -6.31 -16.11 10.47
N ALA A 113 -5.42 -16.91 11.06
CA ALA A 113 -4.75 -18.02 10.37
C ALA A 113 -5.73 -19.01 9.68
N LYS A 114 -6.94 -19.15 10.25
CA LYS A 114 -8.01 -19.98 9.69
C LYS A 114 -8.65 -19.36 8.44
N ALA A 115 -8.99 -18.06 8.50
CA ALA A 115 -9.52 -17.33 7.34
C ALA A 115 -8.51 -17.30 6.19
N SER A 116 -7.22 -17.10 6.50
CA SER A 116 -6.14 -17.13 5.50
C SER A 116 -6.02 -18.48 4.77
N THR A 117 -6.28 -19.59 5.46
CA THR A 117 -6.22 -20.95 4.85
C THR A 117 -7.40 -21.22 3.92
N GLU A 118 -8.59 -20.74 4.27
CA GLU A 118 -9.78 -20.86 3.41
C GLU A 118 -9.65 -19.95 2.18
N LEU A 119 -9.16 -18.73 2.38
CA LEU A 119 -8.94 -17.74 1.32
C LEU A 119 -7.85 -18.18 0.32
N GLN A 120 -6.81 -18.92 0.74
CA GLN A 120 -5.79 -19.48 -0.17
C GLN A 120 -6.34 -20.41 -1.27
N ARG A 121 -7.56 -20.95 -1.12
CA ARG A 121 -8.17 -21.84 -2.12
C ARG A 121 -8.70 -21.09 -3.34
N HIS A 122 -8.85 -19.77 -3.25
CA HIS A 122 -9.40 -18.95 -4.32
C HIS A 122 -8.30 -18.59 -5.32
N LYS A 123 -8.48 -19.01 -6.58
CA LYS A 123 -7.62 -18.59 -7.68
C LYS A 123 -7.96 -17.15 -8.06
N GLY A 124 -7.00 -16.23 -7.94
CA GLY A 124 -7.20 -14.85 -8.37
C GLY A 124 -6.15 -13.89 -7.83
N GLU A 125 -6.36 -12.62 -8.11
CA GLU A 125 -5.57 -11.53 -7.54
C GLU A 125 -6.17 -11.12 -6.19
N TRP A 126 -5.36 -10.63 -5.27
CA TRP A 126 -5.77 -10.13 -3.97
C TRP A 126 -5.46 -8.65 -3.91
N ALA A 127 -6.32 -7.85 -3.31
CA ALA A 127 -6.16 -6.41 -3.15
C ALA A 127 -6.23 -6.03 -1.68
N ALA A 128 -5.34 -5.14 -1.25
CA ALA A 128 -5.38 -4.55 0.08
C ALA A 128 -5.84 -3.11 -0.02
N VAL A 129 -6.83 -2.71 0.77
CA VAL A 129 -7.42 -1.37 0.74
C VAL A 129 -7.47 -0.80 2.16
N ALA A 130 -7.05 0.45 2.33
CA ALA A 130 -7.20 1.20 3.58
C ALA A 130 -7.72 2.60 3.25
N ASP A 131 -8.66 3.12 4.06
CA ASP A 131 -9.27 4.45 3.87
C ASP A 131 -9.76 4.73 2.43
N GLY A 132 -10.30 3.70 1.75
CA GLY A 132 -10.78 3.81 0.37
C GLY A 132 -9.68 3.82 -0.70
N HIS A 133 -8.44 3.50 -0.34
CA HIS A 133 -7.28 3.47 -1.24
C HIS A 133 -6.70 2.07 -1.39
N LEU A 134 -6.52 1.61 -2.62
CA LEU A 134 -5.85 0.34 -2.92
C LEU A 134 -4.35 0.45 -2.59
N LEU A 135 -3.89 -0.19 -1.52
CA LEU A 135 -2.48 -0.19 -1.12
C LEU A 135 -1.61 -1.08 -2.03
N ARG A 136 -2.06 -2.32 -2.31
CA ARG A 136 -1.34 -3.31 -3.12
C ARG A 136 -2.27 -4.34 -3.73
N THR A 137 -1.81 -4.98 -4.80
CA THR A 137 -2.34 -6.27 -5.24
C THR A 137 -1.27 -7.36 -5.23
N ALA A 138 -1.68 -8.63 -5.13
CA ALA A 138 -0.79 -9.77 -5.31
C ALA A 138 -1.57 -11.01 -5.76
N THR A 139 -0.92 -11.93 -6.48
CA THR A 139 -1.55 -13.19 -6.94
C THR A 139 -1.81 -14.19 -5.81
N SER A 140 -1.46 -13.87 -4.58
CA SER A 140 -1.71 -14.72 -3.40
C SER A 140 -1.79 -13.87 -2.15
N LEU A 141 -2.65 -14.27 -1.21
CA LEU A 141 -2.78 -13.64 0.09
C LEU A 141 -1.46 -13.63 0.90
N PHE A 142 -0.65 -14.68 0.76
CA PHE A 142 0.67 -14.76 1.40
C PHE A 142 1.61 -13.64 0.94
N LYS A 143 1.81 -13.49 -0.39
CA LYS A 143 2.59 -12.37 -0.94
C LYS A 143 2.04 -11.01 -0.53
N LEU A 144 0.71 -10.86 -0.50
CA LEU A 144 0.08 -9.61 -0.08
C LEU A 144 0.42 -9.29 1.38
N HIS A 145 0.38 -10.30 2.27
CA HIS A 145 0.78 -10.15 3.66
C HIS A 145 2.27 -9.83 3.82
N GLU A 146 3.16 -10.47 3.06
CA GLU A 146 4.59 -10.13 3.05
C GLU A 146 4.84 -8.67 2.65
N LEU A 147 4.08 -8.17 1.67
CA LEU A 147 4.17 -6.79 1.20
C LEU A 147 3.57 -5.77 2.18
N LEU A 148 2.51 -6.16 2.91
CA LEU A 148 1.80 -5.27 3.84
C LEU A 148 2.39 -5.24 5.25
N GLY A 149 3.02 -6.32 5.72
CA GLY A 149 3.44 -6.43 7.13
C GLY A 149 2.26 -6.22 8.11
N GLU A 150 2.49 -5.44 9.17
CA GLU A 150 1.47 -5.10 10.19
C GLU A 150 0.61 -3.89 9.77
N SER A 151 0.06 -3.90 8.55
CA SER A 151 -0.84 -2.84 8.06
C SER A 151 -2.29 -3.08 8.48
N ASP A 152 -3.00 -2.02 8.86
CA ASP A 152 -4.45 -2.05 9.13
C ASP A 152 -5.25 -1.93 7.82
N ALA A 153 -5.05 -2.89 6.92
CA ALA A 153 -5.65 -2.92 5.59
C ALA A 153 -6.73 -3.99 5.49
N THR A 154 -7.84 -3.65 4.85
CA THR A 154 -8.86 -4.63 4.48
C THR A 154 -8.45 -5.34 3.19
N VAL A 155 -8.49 -6.67 3.19
CA VAL A 155 -8.08 -7.47 2.04
C VAL A 155 -9.29 -8.04 1.30
N PHE A 156 -9.28 -7.88 -0.03
CA PHE A 156 -10.30 -8.34 -0.96
C PHE A 156 -9.73 -9.35 -1.95
N TRP A 157 -10.53 -10.34 -2.32
CA TRP A 157 -10.22 -11.23 -3.43
C TRP A 157 -10.79 -10.66 -4.74
N ILE A 158 -9.97 -10.63 -5.78
CA ILE A 158 -10.32 -10.22 -7.14
C ILE A 158 -10.32 -11.48 -8.01
N PRO A 159 -11.50 -11.95 -8.48
CA PRO A 159 -11.58 -13.04 -9.43
C PRO A 159 -10.82 -12.70 -10.71
N THR A 160 -9.97 -13.60 -11.19
CA THR A 160 -9.26 -13.44 -12.48
C THR A 160 -10.14 -13.74 -13.69
N GLU A 161 -11.28 -14.40 -13.47
CA GLU A 161 -12.29 -14.68 -14.49
C GLU A 161 -13.49 -13.76 -14.22
N ARG A 162 -13.87 -12.92 -15.19
CA ARG A 162 -15.20 -12.30 -15.15
C ARG A 162 -16.19 -13.46 -15.03
N PRO A 163 -17.21 -13.41 -14.14
CA PRO A 163 -18.32 -14.33 -14.27
C PRO A 163 -18.82 -14.14 -15.71
N SER A 164 -18.68 -15.18 -16.53
CA SER A 164 -19.36 -15.23 -17.81
C SER A 164 -20.82 -14.97 -17.51
N GLU A 165 -21.36 -13.86 -18.02
CA GLU A 165 -22.80 -13.67 -18.07
C GLU A 165 -23.33 -14.85 -18.90
N ASP A 166 -23.79 -15.89 -18.20
CA ASP A 166 -24.76 -16.84 -18.72
C ASP A 166 -26.03 -16.03 -18.96
N VAL A 167 -26.10 -15.40 -20.13
CA VAL A 167 -27.34 -14.93 -20.72
C VAL A 167 -28.06 -16.19 -21.17
N GLY A 168 -28.89 -16.74 -20.29
CA GLY A 168 -29.73 -17.89 -20.58
C GLY A 168 -30.65 -17.63 -21.78
N ASP A 169 -30.73 -18.60 -22.68
CA ASP A 169 -31.77 -18.75 -23.71
C ASP A 169 -33.13 -19.14 -23.10
#